data_AF-A0AA45R2F0-F1
#
_entry.id   AF-A0AA45R2F0-F1
#
_cell.length_a   1.000
_cell.length_b   1.000
_cell.length_c   1.000
_cell.angle_alpha   90.00
_cell.angle_beta   90.00
_cell.angle_gamma   90.00
#
_symmetry.space_group_name_H-M   'P 1'
#
loop_
_entity.id
_entity.type
_entity.pdbx_description
1 polymer ?
#
loop_
_entity_poly.entity_id
_entity_poly.type
_entity_poly.pdbx_seq_one_letter_code
_entity_poly.pdbx_strand_id
1 'polypeptide(L)' 'MPNTIKLRDEAFAKAARLAGYGSDYALAKAMDVNRSTVTRVLSGDLQPGPAFIGGALVALAPMQFHDLFEVVRGEQ' A
#
# COMPACT_ATOMS: atom_id res chain seq x y z
N MET A 1 12.70 13.09 -14.92
CA MET A 1 12.22 11.92 -14.16
C MET A 1 10.71 11.97 -14.15
N PRO A 2 10.02 10.89 -14.53
CA PRO A 2 8.57 10.83 -14.45
C PRO A 2 8.11 10.93 -12.99
N ASN A 3 6.88 11.37 -12.78
CA ASN A 3 6.23 11.23 -11.47
C ASN A 3 5.97 9.76 -11.19
N THR A 4 6.11 9.34 -9.94
CA THR A 4 5.82 8.00 -9.44
C THR A 4 4.96 8.08 -8.19
N ILE A 5 4.44 6.95 -7.76
CA ILE A 5 3.64 6.81 -6.55
C ILE A 5 4.48 6.13 -5.49
N LYS A 6 4.59 6.72 -4.30
CA LYS A 6 5.17 6.09 -3.10
C LYS A 6 4.07 5.80 -2.08
N LEU A 7 4.33 4.79 -1.25
CA LEU A 7 3.48 4.46 -0.10
C LEU A 7 3.76 5.44 1.04
N ARG A 8 2.71 5.87 1.74
CA ARG A 8 2.84 6.57 3.01
C ARG A 8 2.94 5.53 4.13
N ASP A 9 4.12 4.96 4.31
CA ASP A 9 4.34 3.75 5.13
C ASP A 9 3.69 3.81 6.51
N GLU A 10 3.90 4.92 7.24
CA GLU A 10 3.33 5.11 8.58
C GLU A 10 1.79 5.19 8.57
N ALA A 11 1.24 5.95 7.62
CA ALA A 11 -0.22 6.11 7.48
C ALA A 11 -0.88 4.79 7.07
N PHE A 12 -0.25 4.07 6.14
CA PHE A 12 -0.72 2.77 5.68
C PHE A 12 -0.67 1.71 6.79
N ALA A 13 0.46 1.61 7.51
CA ALA A 13 0.60 0.67 8.62
C ALA A 13 -0.43 0.94 9.73
N LYS A 14 -0.68 2.22 10.03
CA LYS A 14 -1.71 2.64 10.98
C LYS A 14 -3.11 2.26 10.48
N ALA A 15 -3.43 2.53 9.21
CA ALA A 15 -4.72 2.18 8.61
C ALA A 15 -4.96 0.66 8.65
N ALA A 16 -3.97 -0.14 8.26
CA ALA A 16 -4.07 -1.61 8.27
C ALA A 16 -4.32 -2.16 9.67
N ARG A 17 -3.61 -1.61 10.68
CA ARG A 17 -3.82 -2.01 12.08
C ARG A 17 -5.21 -1.62 12.59
N LEU A 18 -5.69 -0.42 12.27
CA LEU A 18 -7.02 0.05 12.67
C LEU A 18 -8.15 -0.72 11.97
N ALA A 19 -7.92 -1.19 10.74
CA ALA A 19 -8.83 -2.06 10.01
C ALA A 19 -8.83 -3.52 10.52
N GLY A 20 -7.98 -3.86 11.51
CA GLY A 20 -7.92 -5.19 12.12
C GLY A 20 -7.01 -6.19 11.42
N TYR A 21 -6.18 -5.75 10.46
CA TYR A 21 -5.22 -6.63 9.79
C TYR A 21 -3.94 -6.79 10.62
N GLY A 22 -3.89 -7.83 11.44
CA GLY A 22 -2.76 -8.13 12.32
C GLY A 22 -1.54 -8.79 11.66
N SER A 23 -1.58 -9.03 10.34
CA SER A 23 -0.46 -9.62 9.59
C SER A 23 -0.50 -9.24 8.11
N ASP A 24 0.67 -9.21 7.46
CA ASP A 24 0.80 -9.03 6.02
C ASP A 24 -0.03 -10.04 5.23
N TYR A 25 -0.17 -11.27 5.73
CA TYR A 25 -0.96 -12.31 5.06
C TYR A 25 -2.46 -11.96 5.06
N ALA A 26 -3.00 -11.55 6.21
CA ALA A 26 -4.40 -11.17 6.32
C ALA A 26 -4.71 -9.94 5.45
N LEU A 27 -3.80 -8.96 5.46
CA LEU A 27 -3.89 -7.78 4.62
C LEU A 27 -3.83 -8.14 3.13
N ALA A 28 -2.86 -8.95 2.70
CA ALA A 28 -2.72 -9.38 1.32
C ALA A 28 -3.97 -10.09 0.80
N LYS A 29 -4.59 -10.94 1.63
CA LYS A 29 -5.85 -11.60 1.31
C LYS A 29 -7.00 -10.61 1.15
N ALA A 30 -7.10 -9.59 2.02
CA ALA A 30 -8.12 -8.56 1.92
C ALA A 30 -7.93 -7.64 0.70
N MET A 31 -6.67 -7.38 0.32
CA MET A 31 -6.29 -6.59 -0.85
C MET A 31 -6.37 -7.38 -2.17
N ASP A 32 -6.62 -8.69 -2.12
CA ASP A 32 -6.57 -9.61 -3.27
C ASP A 32 -5.23 -9.53 -4.05
N VAL A 33 -4.11 -9.54 -3.32
CA VAL A 33 -2.76 -9.54 -3.89
C VAL A 33 -1.86 -10.60 -3.26
N ASN A 34 -0.76 -10.92 -3.93
CA ASN A 34 0.25 -11.82 -3.37
C ASN A 34 0.90 -11.24 -2.10
N ARG A 35 1.06 -12.06 -1.06
CA ARG A 35 1.76 -11.66 0.18
C ARG A 35 3.16 -11.11 -0.10
N SER A 36 3.91 -11.71 -1.02
CA SER A 36 5.26 -11.23 -1.38
C SER A 36 5.25 -9.83 -1.99
N THR A 37 4.18 -9.45 -2.71
CA THR A 37 3.98 -8.08 -3.20
C THR A 37 3.78 -7.13 -2.02
N VAL A 38 2.95 -7.50 -1.04
CA VAL A 38 2.74 -6.67 0.16
C VAL A 38 4.03 -6.44 0.91
N THR A 39 4.73 -7.52 1.26
CA THR A 39 5.98 -7.40 2.03
C THR A 39 7.04 -6.56 1.29
N ARG A 40 7.18 -6.72 -0.04
CA ARG A 40 8.15 -5.95 -0.83
C ARG A 40 7.77 -4.47 -0.98
N VAL A 41 6.49 -4.14 -1.02
CA VAL A 41 6.06 -2.74 -1.04
C VAL A 41 6.27 -2.11 0.34
N LEU A 42 5.93 -2.81 1.41
CA LEU A 42 6.13 -2.34 2.79
C LEU A 42 7.62 -2.21 3.17
N SER A 43 8.51 -3.01 2.58
CA SER A 43 9.97 -2.88 2.78
C SER A 43 10.62 -1.82 1.89
N GLY A 44 9.89 -1.27 0.92
CA GLY A 44 10.43 -0.34 -0.09
C GLY A 44 11.17 -1.01 -1.26
N ASP A 45 11.26 -2.35 -1.29
CA ASP A 45 11.90 -3.12 -2.37
C ASP A 45 11.10 -3.10 -3.69
N LEU A 46 9.85 -2.64 -3.65
CA LEU A 46 8.96 -2.57 -4.79
C LEU A 46 8.07 -1.33 -4.69
N GLN A 47 7.95 -0.58 -5.79
CA GLN A 47 6.99 0.52 -5.87
C GLN A 47 5.55 -0.03 -5.97
N PRO A 48 4.56 0.62 -5.33
CA PRO A 48 3.17 0.16 -5.38
C PRO A 48 2.62 0.22 -6.81
N GLY A 49 2.26 -0.94 -7.35
CA GLY A 49 1.62 -1.07 -8.67
C GLY A 49 0.10 -0.93 -8.61
N PRO A 50 -0.58 -0.90 -9.79
CA PRO A 50 -2.03 -0.69 -9.87
C PRO A 50 -2.86 -1.66 -9.03
N ALA A 51 -2.50 -2.96 -9.03
CA ALA A 51 -3.20 -3.97 -8.24
C ALA A 51 -3.07 -3.74 -6.73
N PHE A 52 -1.87 -3.34 -6.26
CA PHE A 52 -1.65 -3.02 -4.85
C PHE A 52 -2.47 -1.78 -4.45
N ILE A 53 -2.45 -0.73 -5.27
CA ILE A 53 -3.18 0.52 -5.00
C ILE A 53 -4.69 0.26 -4.95
N GLY A 54 -5.24 -0.44 -5.94
CA GLY A 54 -6.67 -0.78 -5.97
C GLY A 54 -7.08 -1.65 -4.77
N GLY A 55 -6.31 -2.71 -4.50
CA GLY A 55 -6.55 -3.59 -3.36
C GLY A 55 -6.51 -2.85 -2.02
N ALA A 56 -5.57 -1.92 -1.84
CA ALA A 56 -5.46 -1.10 -0.63
C ALA A 56 -6.70 -0.22 -0.43
N LEU A 57 -7.16 0.46 -1.49
CA LEU A 57 -8.33 1.35 -1.41
C LEU A 57 -9.64 0.61 -1.13
N VAL A 58 -9.73 -0.66 -1.56
CA VAL A 58 -10.87 -1.53 -1.23
C VAL A 58 -10.75 -2.07 0.19
N ALA A 59 -9.60 -2.64 0.56
CA ALA A 59 -9.40 -3.29 1.86
C ALA A 59 -9.40 -2.30 3.04
N LEU A 60 -8.94 -1.07 2.81
CA LEU A 60 -8.81 -0.04 3.84
C LEU A 60 -9.88 1.05 3.73
N ALA A 61 -11.03 0.76 3.11
CA ALA A 61 -12.14 1.70 3.06
C ALA A 61 -12.49 2.21 4.49
N PRO A 62 -12.75 3.52 4.67
CA PRO A 62 -13.00 4.54 3.65
C PRO A 62 -11.76 5.34 3.19
N MET A 63 -10.54 4.86 3.45
CA MET A 63 -9.31 5.59 3.07
C MET A 63 -9.27 5.91 1.57
N GLN A 64 -8.79 7.11 1.25
CA GLN A 64 -8.63 7.60 -0.12
C GLN A 64 -7.17 7.50 -0.55
N PHE A 65 -6.92 7.73 -1.85
CA PHE A 65 -5.58 7.64 -2.42
C PHE A 65 -4.55 8.49 -1.66
N HIS A 66 -4.90 9.74 -1.33
CA HIS A 66 -3.97 10.67 -0.68
C HIS A 66 -3.71 10.37 0.80
N ASP A 67 -4.54 9.54 1.43
CA ASP A 67 -4.33 9.09 2.81
C ASP A 67 -3.22 8.02 2.87
N LEU A 68 -3.12 7.19 1.83
CA LEU A 68 -2.26 6.01 1.80
C LEU A 68 -1.04 6.16 0.89
N PHE A 69 -1.12 7.04 -0.10
CA PHE A 69 -0.12 7.19 -1.15
C PHE A 69 0.23 8.66 -1.36
N GLU A 70 1.37 8.88 -1.99
CA GLU A 70 1.78 10.20 -2.46
C GLU A 70 2.40 10.12 -3.84
N VAL A 71 2.16 11.16 -4.64
CA VAL A 71 2.81 11.33 -5.93
C VAL A 71 4.10 12.11 -5.71
N VAL A 72 5.23 11.48 -6.01
CA VAL A 72 6.56 12.08 -5.88
C VAL A 72 7.24 12.14 -7.24
N ARG A 73 8.25 12.99 -7.36
CA ARG A 73 9.15 12.95 -8.51
C ARG A 73 10.08 11.75 -8.36
N GLY A 74 10.23 10.90 -9.38
CA GLY A 74 11.19 9.80 -9.32
C GLY A 74 12.61 10.30 -9.03
N GLU A 75 13.39 9.51 -8.28
CA GLU A 75 14.81 9.75 -7.98
C GLU A 75 15.68 8.93 -8.95
N GLN A 76 16.88 9.43 -9.30
CA GLN A 76 17.83 8.82 -10.27
C GLN A 76 18.38 7.49 -9.79
#